data_AF-A0A2N5RFV3-F1
#
_entry.id   AF-A0A2N5RFV3-F1
#
_cell.length_a   1.000
_cell.length_b   1.000
_cell.length_c   1.000
_cell.angle_alpha   90.00
_cell.angle_beta   90.00
_cell.angle_gamma   90.00
#
_symmetry.space_group_name_H-M   'P 1'
#
loop_
_entity.id
_entity.type
_entity.pdbx_description
1 polymer ?
#
loop_
_entity_poly.entity_id
_entity_poly.type
_entity_poly.pdbx_seq_one_letter_code
_entity_poly.pdbx_strand_id
1 'polypeptide(L)'
;MRFVSSRDIRNNPAVLWKDNETVITVNGKPKAIVMKIDGDPKEILDFIEKIRVQMAVEKLRMFSLEKGLNKLSEDEIEEIIREAKNRNESSR
;
A
#
# COMPACT_ATOMS: atom_id res chain seq x y z
N MET A 1 8.89 16.65 5.69
CA MET A 1 9.14 15.29 6.19
C MET A 1 10.56 15.15 6.71
N ARG A 2 10.73 14.83 8.00
CA ARG A 2 12.04 14.66 8.66
C ARG A 2 12.43 13.18 8.74
N PHE A 3 13.72 12.86 8.70
CA PHE A 3 14.21 11.51 8.99
C PHE A 3 14.84 11.47 10.38
N VAL A 4 14.47 10.47 11.17
CA VAL A 4 14.98 10.24 12.51
C VAL A 4 15.43 8.79 12.62
N SER A 5 16.63 8.55 13.14
CA SER A 5 17.11 7.19 13.37
C SER A 5 16.56 6.61 14.68
N SER A 6 16.45 5.29 14.77
CA SER A 6 16.12 4.60 16.02
C SER A 6 17.10 4.92 17.17
N ARG A 7 18.33 5.34 16.85
CA ARG A 7 19.31 5.84 17.83
C ARG A 7 18.92 7.21 18.36
N ASP A 8 18.48 8.12 17.50
CA ASP A 8 18.04 9.47 17.91
C ASP A 8 16.79 9.40 18.79
N ILE A 9 15.86 8.50 18.47
CA ILE A 9 14.65 8.26 19.28
C ILE A 9 15.01 7.72 20.66
N ARG A 10 15.95 6.77 20.74
CA ARG A 10 16.43 6.22 22.02
C ARG A 10 17.04 7.32 22.91
N ASN A 11 17.78 8.24 22.31
CA ASN A 11 18.43 9.32 23.03
C ASN A 11 17.46 10.46 23.41
N ASN A 12 16.47 10.73 22.56
CA ASN A 12 15.49 11.79 22.75
C ASN A 12 14.14 11.43 22.08
N PRO A 13 13.21 10.78 22.81
CA PRO A 13 11.91 10.41 22.25
C PRO A 13 11.08 11.60 21.76
N ALA A 14 11.28 12.79 22.35
CA ALA A 14 10.54 14.00 21.96
C ALA A 14 10.86 14.46 20.54
N VAL A 15 11.93 13.94 19.91
CA VAL A 15 12.23 14.19 18.50
C VAL A 15 11.09 13.78 17.56
N LEU A 16 10.25 12.82 17.95
CA LEU A 16 9.11 12.34 17.15
C LEU A 16 8.00 13.40 17.01
N TRP A 17 7.92 14.34 17.95
CA TRP A 17 6.82 15.32 18.03
C TRP A 17 7.21 16.70 17.50
N LYS A 18 8.45 16.88 17.06
CA LYS A 18 8.97 18.19 16.62
C LYS A 18 8.43 18.63 15.27
N ASP A 19 8.03 17.68 14.44
CA ASP A 19 7.63 17.88 13.06
C ASP A 19 6.31 17.16 12.80
N ASN A 20 5.48 17.68 11.87
CA ASN A 20 4.19 17.07 11.55
C ASN A 20 4.33 15.68 10.91
N GLU A 21 5.46 15.42 10.23
CA GLU A 21 5.73 14.16 9.54
C GLU A 21 7.19 13.74 9.72
N THR A 22 7.39 12.56 10.30
CA THR A 22 8.69 11.98 10.58
C THR A 22 8.80 10.55 10.06
N VAL A 23 9.84 10.25 9.29
CA VAL A 23 10.23 8.90 8.91
C VAL A 23 11.21 8.35 9.92
N ILE A 24 10.83 7.24 10.55
CA ILE A 24 11.70 6.46 11.42
C ILE A 24 12.56 5.54 10.56
N THR A 25 13.87 5.57 10.79
CA THR A 25 14.83 4.71 10.12
C THR A 25 15.52 3.74 11.09
N VAL A 26 15.79 2.52 10.62
CA VAL A 26 16.62 1.52 11.33
C VAL A 26 17.72 1.10 10.37
N ASN A 27 18.98 1.25 10.78
CA ASN A 27 20.16 0.99 9.93
C ASN A 27 20.09 1.73 8.57
N GLY A 28 19.66 3.00 8.60
CA GLY A 28 19.54 3.85 7.41
C GLY A 28 18.32 3.55 6.51
N LYS A 29 17.52 2.53 6.83
CA LYS A 29 16.33 2.16 6.03
C LYS A 29 15.04 2.67 6.67
N PRO A 30 14.12 3.30 5.92
CA PRO A 30 12.79 3.64 6.42
C PRO A 30 12.06 2.41 6.96
N LYS A 31 11.44 2.54 8.12
CA LYS A 31 10.68 1.46 8.79
C LYS A 31 9.28 1.87 9.23
N ALA A 32 9.09 3.13 9.61
CA ALA A 32 7.79 3.63 10.02
C ALA A 32 7.67 5.12 9.70
N ILE A 33 6.44 5.61 9.67
CA ILE A 33 6.10 7.03 9.58
C ILE A 33 5.34 7.38 10.85
N VAL A 34 5.73 8.50 11.46
CA VAL A 34 4.95 9.18 12.49
C VAL A 34 4.34 10.40 11.82
N MET A 35 3.03 10.50 11.89
CA MET A 35 2.29 11.68 11.46
C MET A 35 1.59 12.27 12.66
N LYS A 36 1.69 13.59 12.81
CA LYS A 36 0.83 14.32 13.72
C LYS A 36 -0.59 14.22 13.18
N ILE A 37 -1.51 13.88 14.05
CA ILE A 37 -2.92 13.75 13.73
C ILE A 37 -3.73 14.68 14.61
N ASP A 38 -4.83 15.17 14.04
CA ASP A 38 -5.88 15.87 14.76
C ASP A 38 -7.14 14.99 14.66
N GLY A 39 -7.87 14.81 15.76
CA GLY A 39 -9.07 13.95 15.81
C GLY A 39 -8.79 12.48 16.16
N ASP A 40 -9.72 11.59 15.81
CA ASP A 40 -9.68 10.17 16.19
C ASP A 40 -8.66 9.40 15.33
N PRO A 41 -7.63 8.75 15.95
CA PRO A 41 -6.69 7.89 15.24
C PRO A 41 -7.37 6.80 14.39
N LYS A 42 -8.52 6.28 14.83
CA LYS A 42 -9.23 5.21 14.11
C LYS A 42 -9.78 5.69 12.77
N GLU A 43 -10.38 6.87 12.72
CA GLU A 43 -10.89 7.45 11.46
C GLU A 43 -9.78 7.65 10.44
N ILE A 44 -8.61 8.09 10.90
CA ILE A 44 -7.43 8.30 10.05
C ILE A 44 -6.89 6.98 9.53
N LEU A 45 -6.82 5.94 10.38
CA LEU A 45 -6.42 4.60 9.95
C LEU A 45 -7.41 4.01 8.93
N ASP A 46 -8.71 4.17 9.16
CA ASP A 46 -9.76 3.73 8.24
C ASP A 46 -9.65 4.46 6.88
N PHE A 47 -9.28 5.75 6.88
CA PHE A 47 -9.00 6.51 5.66
C PHE A 47 -7.75 6.00 4.94
N ILE A 48 -6.63 5.79 5.65
CA ILE A 48 -5.40 5.26 5.06
C ILE A 48 -5.65 3.91 4.39
N GLU A 49 -6.45 3.05 5.01
CA GLU A 49 -6.76 1.73 4.46
C GLU A 49 -7.60 1.84 3.17
N LYS A 50 -8.60 2.72 3.14
CA LYS A 50 -9.37 3.02 1.92
C LYS A 50 -8.48 3.50 0.78
N ILE A 51 -7.55 4.42 1.07
CA ILE A 51 -6.59 4.93 0.08
C ILE A 51 -5.70 3.80 -0.45
N ARG A 52 -5.22 2.89 0.41
CA ARG A 52 -4.42 1.73 -0.02
C ARG A 52 -5.18 0.84 -0.99
N VAL A 53 -6.44 0.54 -0.69
CA VAL A 53 -7.31 -0.24 -1.58
C VAL A 53 -7.50 0.47 -2.92
N GLN A 54 -7.79 1.77 -2.91
CA GLN A 54 -7.93 2.57 -4.13
C GLN A 54 -6.65 2.56 -4.98
N MET A 55 -5.47 2.72 -4.35
CA MET A 55 -4.19 2.64 -5.05
C MET A 55 -3.94 1.26 -5.65
N ALA A 56 -4.34 0.18 -4.97
CA ALA A 56 -4.20 -1.18 -5.49
C ALA A 56 -5.10 -1.40 -6.73
N VAL A 57 -6.36 -0.96 -6.66
CA VAL A 57 -7.29 -1.01 -7.80
C VAL A 57 -6.77 -0.18 -8.97
N GLU A 58 -6.24 1.01 -8.72
CA GLU A 58 -5.71 1.87 -9.77
C GLU A 58 -4.49 1.25 -10.45
N LYS A 59 -3.59 0.61 -9.70
CA LYS A 59 -2.48 -0.15 -10.29
C LYS A 59 -2.97 -1.28 -11.19
N LEU A 60 -4.01 -2.01 -10.80
CA LEU A 60 -4.59 -3.07 -11.62
C LEU A 60 -5.21 -2.51 -12.91
N ARG A 61 -5.89 -1.36 -12.82
CA ARG A 61 -6.47 -0.68 -13.98
C ARG A 61 -5.39 -0.20 -14.95
N MET A 62 -4.35 0.45 -14.44
CA MET A 62 -3.20 0.89 -15.24
C MET A 62 -2.52 -0.28 -15.93
N PHE A 63 -2.28 -1.39 -15.20
CA PHE A 63 -1.76 -2.61 -15.78
C PHE A 63 -2.66 -3.16 -16.90
N SER A 64 -3.98 -3.18 -16.69
CA SER A 64 -4.95 -3.63 -17.69
C SER A 64 -4.89 -2.77 -18.95
N LEU A 65 -4.80 -1.44 -18.81
CA LEU A 65 -4.65 -0.51 -19.93
C LEU A 65 -3.33 -0.73 -20.68
N GLU A 66 -2.21 -0.80 -19.96
CA GLU A 66 -0.88 -1.03 -20.55
C GLU A 66 -0.79 -2.34 -21.33
N LYS A 67 -1.51 -3.37 -20.86
CA LYS A 67 -1.57 -4.68 -21.50
C LYS A 67 -2.70 -4.81 -22.52
N GLY A 68 -3.52 -3.77 -22.70
CA GLY A 68 -4.69 -3.80 -23.57
C GLY A 68 -5.80 -4.77 -23.12
N LEU A 69 -5.72 -5.29 -21.88
CA LEU A 69 -6.69 -6.25 -21.33
C LEU A 69 -8.05 -5.60 -21.09
N ASN A 70 -8.11 -4.27 -21.03
CA ASN A 70 -9.34 -3.50 -20.95
C ASN A 70 -10.21 -3.59 -22.21
N LYS A 71 -9.73 -4.25 -23.27
CA LYS A 71 -10.44 -4.46 -24.54
C LYS A 71 -10.96 -5.87 -24.71
N LEU A 72 -10.70 -6.77 -23.75
CA LEU A 72 -11.21 -8.14 -23.81
C LEU A 72 -12.74 -8.11 -23.80
N SER A 73 -13.32 -8.90 -24.68
CA SER A 73 -14.75 -9.20 -24.67
C SER A 73 -15.12 -10.13 -23.52
N GLU A 74 -16.41 -10.22 -23.20
CA GLU A 74 -16.90 -11.12 -22.16
C GLU A 74 -16.56 -12.59 -22.45
N ASP A 75 -16.68 -13.02 -23.70
CA ASP A 75 -16.37 -14.40 -24.13
C ASP A 75 -14.88 -14.73 -23.89
N GLU A 76 -13.97 -13.83 -24.25
CA GLU A 76 -12.53 -14.00 -24.01
C GLU A 76 -12.20 -14.07 -22.51
N ILE A 77 -12.92 -13.29 -21.69
CA ILE A 77 -12.77 -13.34 -20.22
C ILE A 77 -13.24 -14.69 -19.68
N GLU A 78 -14.38 -15.20 -20.13
CA GLU A 78 -14.90 -16.49 -19.70
C GLU A 78 -13.97 -17.66 -20.07
N GLU A 79 -13.38 -17.62 -21.26
CA GLU A 79 -12.40 -18.61 -21.70
C GLU A 79 -11.17 -18.62 -20.78
N ILE A 80 -10.58 -17.46 -20.50
CA ILE A 80 -9.43 -17.32 -19.58
C ILE A 80 -9.78 -17.85 -18.18
N ILE A 81 -10.98 -17.56 -17.65
CA ILE A 81 -11.41 -18.05 -16.34
C ILE A 81 -11.52 -19.57 -16.34
N ARG A 82 -12.07 -20.16 -17.41
CA ARG A 82 -12.22 -21.61 -17.54
C ARG A 82 -10.86 -22.31 -17.59
N GLU A 83 -9.94 -21.79 -18.39
CA GLU A 83 -8.57 -22.29 -18.47
C GLU A 83 -7.84 -22.22 -17.12
N ALA A 84 -7.99 -21.10 -16.39
CA ALA A 84 -7.36 -20.91 -15.08
C ALA A 84 -7.90 -21.91 -14.03
N LYS A 85 -9.20 -22.19 -14.03
CA LYS A 85 -9.81 -23.19 -13.14
C LYS A 85 -9.28 -24.60 -13.42
N ASN A 86 -9.29 -25.01 -14.69
CA ASN A 86 -8.79 -26.32 -15.11
C ASN A 86 -7.31 -26.53 -14.74
N ARG A 87 -6.48 -25.49 -14.86
CA ARG A 87 -5.06 -25.53 -14.47
C ARG A 87 -4.88 -25.75 -12.97
N ASN A 88 -5.69 -25.11 -12.14
CA ASN A 88 -5.63 -25.26 -10.68
C ASN A 88 -6.14 -26.64 -10.22
N GLU A 89 -7.11 -27.21 -10.91
CA GLU A 89 -7.61 -28.57 -10.66
C GLU A 89 -6.60 -29.63 -11.07
N SER A 90 -5.88 -29.43 -12.18
CA SER A 90 -4.83 -30.35 -12.66
C SER A 90 -3.54 -30.32 -11.81
N SER A 91 -3.39 -29.31 -10.95
CA SER A 91 -2.22 -29.13 -10.07
C SER A 91 -2.46 -29.63 -8.64
N ARG A 92 -3.62 -30.23 -8.35
CA ARG A 92 -4.01 -30.86 -7.08
C ARG A 92 -3.96 -32.36 -7.21
#